data_AF-A0A4U1BL61-F1
#
_entry.id   AF-A0A4U1BL61-F1
#
_cell.length_a   1.000
_cell.length_b   1.000
_cell.length_c   1.000
_cell.angle_alpha   90.00
_cell.angle_beta   90.00
_cell.angle_gamma   90.00
#
_symmetry.space_group_name_H-M   'P 1'
#
loop_
_entity.id
_entity.type
_entity.pdbx_description
1 polymer ?
#
loop_
_entity_poly.entity_id
_entity_poly.type
_entity_poly.pdbx_seq_one_letter_code
_entity_poly.pdbx_strand_id
1 'polypeptide(L)'
;MMTRLPFIALSLLSFFAQADQKIEVKDDSNNGVSSGIYFKDVNNHKGDTNPDGVFVSASDCSVGELVIAKPKSDLYENGVARCVKGMETVALRVTWKPLYANLIQNRDYFIAQGDFAAAALASNEIAARTADVSIAKQQQVSALESFAKYLQVAEDLDPVAYDPLQNRDVATPQFVDAIKQYQIRHGLNASGMIDNKTLATAAGLNVGDIMYSNKAH
;
A
#
# COMPACT_ATOMS: atom_id res chain seq x y z
N MET A 1 -28.17 53.97 45.51
CA MET A 1 -27.06 54.11 44.53
C MET A 1 -26.61 52.71 44.14
N MET A 2 -27.16 52.16 43.05
CA MET A 2 -26.82 50.81 42.55
C MET A 2 -25.74 50.97 41.48
N THR A 3 -24.52 50.55 41.77
CA THR A 3 -23.41 50.49 40.80
C THR A 3 -23.49 49.17 40.02
N ARG A 4 -23.70 49.28 38.70
CA ARG A 4 -23.65 48.17 37.76
C ARG A 4 -22.19 47.78 37.51
N LEU A 5 -21.86 46.49 37.68
CA LEU A 5 -20.62 45.91 37.17
C LEU A 5 -20.76 45.58 35.68
N PRO A 6 -19.75 45.84 34.83
CA PRO A 6 -19.77 45.41 33.44
C PRO A 6 -19.34 43.95 33.33
N PHE A 7 -20.16 43.13 32.67
CA PHE A 7 -19.77 41.82 32.19
C PHE A 7 -18.81 42.01 31.01
N ILE A 8 -17.53 41.73 31.21
CA ILE A 8 -16.55 41.57 30.12
C ILE A 8 -16.70 40.13 29.62
N ALA A 9 -17.33 39.97 28.46
CA ALA A 9 -17.36 38.70 27.75
C ALA A 9 -15.97 38.45 27.16
N LEU A 10 -15.17 37.63 27.85
CA LEU A 10 -13.88 37.14 27.36
C LEU A 10 -14.17 36.05 26.33
N SER A 11 -14.16 36.41 25.04
CA SER A 11 -14.25 35.43 23.95
C SER A 11 -12.98 34.60 23.92
N LEU A 12 -13.06 33.36 24.40
CA LEU A 12 -12.06 32.31 24.18
C LEU A 12 -12.04 32.00 22.68
N LEU A 13 -11.09 32.61 21.96
CA LEU A 13 -10.66 32.16 20.66
C LEU A 13 -9.93 30.82 20.85
N SER A 14 -10.65 29.72 20.67
CA SER A 14 -10.07 28.40 20.51
C SER A 14 -9.24 28.40 19.23
N PHE A 15 -7.94 28.66 19.34
CA PHE A 15 -6.99 28.29 18.30
C PHE A 15 -7.00 26.76 18.23
N PHE A 16 -7.69 26.21 17.24
CA PHE A 16 -7.48 24.83 16.84
C PHE A 16 -6.08 24.78 16.22
N ALA A 17 -5.07 24.45 17.02
CA ALA A 17 -3.79 24.03 16.50
C ALA A 17 -4.05 22.75 15.71
N GLN A 18 -3.98 22.85 14.38
CA GLN A 18 -4.03 21.69 13.50
C GLN A 18 -2.77 20.88 13.81
N ALA A 19 -2.92 19.62 14.21
CA ALA A 19 -1.77 18.78 14.54
C ALA A 19 -0.96 18.53 13.27
N ASP A 20 0.36 18.73 13.32
CA ASP A 20 1.23 18.46 12.18
C ASP A 20 1.24 16.95 11.87
N GLN A 21 1.08 16.60 10.59
CA GLN A 21 1.14 15.22 10.15
C GLN A 21 2.58 14.83 9.82
N LYS A 22 3.02 13.67 10.33
CA LYS A 22 4.33 13.12 10.05
C LYS A 22 4.28 12.22 8.80
N ILE A 23 5.30 12.33 7.96
CA ILE A 23 5.57 11.42 6.85
C ILE A 23 6.89 10.72 7.13
N GLU A 24 6.88 9.39 7.20
CA GLU A 24 8.07 8.57 7.41
C GLU A 24 8.39 7.77 6.14
N VAL A 25 9.62 7.85 5.66
CA VAL A 25 10.12 7.12 4.50
C VAL A 25 11.24 6.19 4.94
N LYS A 26 11.00 4.89 4.86
CA LYS A 26 11.97 3.86 5.26
C LYS A 26 12.23 2.86 4.15
N ASP A 27 13.42 2.27 4.14
CA ASP A 27 13.72 1.14 3.28
C ASP A 27 13.20 -0.19 3.85
N ASP A 28 13.39 -1.29 3.10
CA ASP A 28 13.03 -2.65 3.51
C ASP A 28 13.81 -3.17 4.73
N SER A 29 14.90 -2.49 5.13
CA SER A 29 15.66 -2.75 6.36
C SER A 29 15.25 -1.83 7.52
N ASN A 30 14.18 -1.04 7.33
CA ASN A 30 13.65 -0.07 8.29
C ASN A 30 14.59 1.12 8.59
N ASN A 31 15.56 1.40 7.71
CA ASN A 31 16.40 2.59 7.79
C ASN A 31 15.69 3.80 7.14
N GLY A 32 15.89 4.99 7.70
CA GLY A 32 15.40 6.23 7.11
C GLY A 32 16.04 6.53 5.75
N VAL A 33 15.25 7.05 4.81
CA VAL A 33 15.74 7.42 3.47
C VAL A 33 15.39 8.87 3.14
N SER A 34 16.42 9.69 2.89
CA SER A 34 16.23 11.07 2.43
C SER A 34 15.57 11.10 1.04
N SER A 35 14.43 11.78 0.96
CA SER A 35 13.50 11.72 -0.17
C SER A 35 12.78 13.05 -0.34
N GLY A 36 12.46 13.42 -1.58
CA GLY A 36 11.45 14.44 -1.84
C GLY A 36 10.05 13.87 -1.66
N ILE A 37 9.15 14.63 -1.06
CA ILE A 37 7.75 14.25 -0.80
C ILE A 37 6.83 15.01 -1.76
N TYR A 38 5.92 14.28 -2.39
CA TYR A 38 4.99 14.80 -3.39
C TYR A 38 3.57 14.30 -3.14
N PHE A 39 2.56 15.13 -3.36
CA PHE A 39 1.15 14.76 -3.21
C PHE A 39 0.43 14.74 -4.56
N LYS A 40 -0.46 13.75 -4.77
CA LYS A 40 -1.21 13.47 -6.02
C LYS A 40 -0.34 12.98 -7.18
N ASP A 41 0.70 13.72 -7.52
CA ASP A 41 1.63 13.43 -8.60
C ASP A 41 3.04 13.96 -8.30
N VAL A 42 3.99 13.58 -9.16
CA VAL A 42 5.42 13.91 -9.02
C VAL A 42 5.77 15.39 -9.27
N ASN A 43 4.80 16.24 -9.64
CA ASN A 43 5.02 17.66 -9.91
C ASN A 43 4.65 18.55 -8.70
N ASN A 44 3.92 18.02 -7.73
CA ASN A 44 3.45 18.76 -6.55
C ASN A 44 4.34 18.47 -5.32
N HIS A 45 5.58 18.96 -5.37
CA HIS A 45 6.56 18.83 -4.29
C HIS A 45 6.10 19.58 -3.03
N LYS A 46 6.19 18.92 -1.88
CA LYS A 46 5.82 19.46 -0.56
C LYS A 46 7.02 19.74 0.33
N GLY A 47 8.14 19.08 0.09
CA GLY A 47 9.36 19.24 0.87
C GLY A 47 10.20 17.98 0.85
N ASP A 48 11.29 17.99 1.62
CA ASP A 48 12.21 16.87 1.71
C ASP A 48 12.22 16.28 3.12
N THR A 49 12.41 14.97 3.21
CA THR A 49 12.70 14.32 4.47
C THR A 49 14.12 14.61 4.95
N ASN A 50 14.30 14.61 6.27
CA ASN A 50 15.61 14.62 6.91
C ASN A 50 16.37 13.28 6.65
N PRO A 51 17.63 13.12 7.10
CA PRO A 51 18.37 11.87 6.94
C PRO A 51 17.70 10.64 7.56
N ASP A 52 16.89 10.81 8.61
CA ASP A 52 16.11 9.74 9.24
C ASP A 52 14.82 9.39 8.47
N GLY A 53 14.61 10.00 7.30
CA GLY A 53 13.44 9.76 6.47
C GLY A 53 12.16 10.42 6.97
N VAL A 54 12.25 11.44 7.84
CA VAL A 54 11.09 12.12 8.40
C VAL A 54 10.84 13.47 7.73
N PHE A 55 9.60 13.71 7.34
CA PHE A 55 9.07 15.02 6.93
C PHE A 55 7.86 15.36 7.81
N VAL A 56 7.79 16.59 8.31
CA VAL A 56 6.65 17.08 9.11
C VAL A 56 5.87 18.05 8.23
N SER A 57 4.65 17.68 7.89
CA SER A 57 3.76 18.48 7.04
C SER A 57 2.95 19.44 7.91
N ALA A 58 2.98 20.72 7.56
CA ALA A 58 2.15 21.75 8.19
C ALA A 58 0.65 21.65 7.84
N SER A 59 0.28 20.71 6.95
CA SER A 59 -1.10 20.42 6.57
C SER A 59 -1.30 18.93 6.37
N ASP A 60 -2.41 18.40 6.88
CA ASP A 60 -2.82 17.02 6.63
C ASP A 60 -3.02 16.76 5.14
N CYS A 61 -2.50 15.64 4.64
CA CYS A 61 -2.90 15.16 3.33
C CYS A 61 -4.37 14.71 3.35
N SER A 62 -5.07 14.92 2.23
CA SER A 62 -6.50 14.58 2.13
C SER A 62 -6.69 13.07 2.14
N VAL A 63 -7.78 12.58 2.75
CA VAL A 63 -8.09 11.13 2.76
C VAL A 63 -8.16 10.60 1.33
N GLY A 64 -7.43 9.51 1.07
CA GLY A 64 -7.31 8.88 -0.25
C GLY A 64 -6.27 9.52 -1.18
N GLU A 65 -5.72 10.69 -0.82
CA GLU A 65 -4.65 11.36 -1.56
C GLU A 65 -3.40 10.48 -1.63
N LEU A 66 -2.81 10.41 -2.82
CA LEU A 66 -1.56 9.67 -3.05
C LEU A 66 -0.39 10.50 -2.55
N VAL A 67 0.45 9.91 -1.71
CA VAL A 67 1.74 10.45 -1.30
C VAL A 67 2.83 9.65 -1.99
N ILE A 68 3.79 10.34 -2.58
CA ILE A 68 4.92 9.76 -3.28
C ILE A 68 6.20 10.23 -2.60
N ALA A 69 7.05 9.29 -2.21
CA ALA A 69 8.42 9.55 -1.81
C ALA A 69 9.34 9.25 -2.99
N LYS A 70 10.10 10.26 -3.42
CA LYS A 70 11.16 10.12 -4.43
C LYS A 70 12.52 10.16 -3.72
N PRO A 71 13.21 9.02 -3.55
CA PRO A 71 14.52 8.97 -2.92
C PRO A 71 15.52 9.90 -3.61
N LYS A 72 16.40 10.54 -2.83
CA LYS A 72 17.53 11.32 -3.38
C LYS A 72 18.60 10.43 -4.00
N SER A 73 18.71 9.18 -3.51
CA SER A 73 19.56 8.14 -4.08
C SER A 73 18.83 7.42 -5.21
N ASP A 74 19.50 7.22 -6.34
CA ASP A 74 18.99 6.50 -7.50
C ASP A 74 18.97 4.97 -7.31
N LEU A 75 19.48 4.48 -6.18
CA LEU A 75 19.48 3.07 -5.81
C LEU A 75 18.09 2.55 -5.43
N TYR A 76 17.13 3.43 -5.17
CA TYR A 76 15.80 3.08 -4.69
C TYR A 76 14.73 3.38 -5.72
N GLU A 77 13.67 2.59 -5.70
CA GLU A 77 12.39 2.89 -6.34
C GLU A 77 11.60 3.90 -5.52
N ASN A 78 10.69 4.62 -6.19
CA ASN A 78 9.76 5.51 -5.52
C ASN A 78 8.86 4.73 -4.55
N GLY A 79 8.60 5.31 -3.39
CA GLY A 79 7.65 4.78 -2.42
C GLY A 79 6.30 5.45 -2.58
N VAL A 80 5.21 4.73 -2.35
CA VAL A 80 3.86 5.29 -2.35
C VAL A 80 3.05 4.88 -1.14
N ALA A 81 2.14 5.77 -0.73
CA ALA A 81 1.09 5.47 0.23
C ALA A 81 -0.16 6.28 -0.11
N ARG A 82 -1.31 5.85 0.43
CA ARG A 82 -2.52 6.66 0.43
C ARG A 82 -2.81 7.14 1.84
N CYS A 83 -3.22 8.39 1.93
CA CYS A 83 -3.60 8.98 3.20
C CYS A 83 -4.88 8.36 3.74
N VAL A 84 -4.85 7.96 5.01
CA VAL A 84 -6.00 7.39 5.71
C VAL A 84 -6.45 8.37 6.79
N LYS A 85 -7.77 8.47 6.99
CA LYS A 85 -8.36 9.38 7.96
C LYS A 85 -7.82 9.11 9.37
N GLY A 86 -7.38 10.16 10.06
CA GLY A 86 -6.95 10.11 11.46
C GLY A 86 -5.56 9.53 11.69
N MET A 87 -4.75 9.36 10.64
CA MET A 87 -3.36 8.93 10.77
C MET A 87 -2.45 10.12 11.07
N GLU A 88 -1.85 10.12 12.26
CA GLU A 88 -0.79 11.07 12.63
C GLU A 88 0.48 10.86 11.81
N THR A 89 0.74 9.62 11.37
CA THR A 89 1.91 9.25 10.57
C THR A 89 1.51 8.53 9.30
N VAL A 90 1.96 9.02 8.14
CA VAL A 90 1.91 8.32 6.86
C VAL A 90 3.26 7.65 6.63
N ALA A 91 3.31 6.32 6.71
CA ALA A 91 4.52 5.55 6.45
C ALA A 91 4.59 5.15 4.97
N LEU A 92 5.69 5.49 4.31
CA LEU A 92 6.05 5.07 2.97
C LEU A 92 7.26 4.15 3.04
N ARG A 93 7.23 3.11 2.20
CA ARG A 93 8.36 2.22 1.99
C ARG A 93 8.97 2.49 0.63
N VAL A 94 10.29 2.64 0.58
CA VAL A 94 11.07 2.70 -0.65
C VAL A 94 11.90 1.43 -0.77
N THR A 95 12.17 0.97 -1.98
CA THR A 95 12.77 -0.36 -2.19
C THR A 95 14.04 -0.26 -2.98
N TRP A 96 15.09 -0.94 -2.51
CA TRP A 96 16.34 -1.04 -3.25
C TRP A 96 16.09 -1.74 -4.58
N LYS A 97 16.50 -1.13 -5.70
CA LYS A 97 16.16 -1.57 -7.06
C LYS A 97 16.42 -3.05 -7.33
N PRO A 98 17.56 -3.64 -6.90
CA PRO A 98 17.78 -5.08 -7.04
C PRO A 98 16.75 -5.96 -6.33
N LEU A 99 16.25 -5.57 -5.15
CA LEU A 99 15.19 -6.32 -4.47
C LEU A 99 13.85 -6.21 -5.20
N TYR A 100 13.55 -5.04 -5.75
CA TYR A 100 12.37 -4.86 -6.58
C TYR A 100 12.45 -5.69 -7.88
N ALA A 101 13.64 -5.75 -8.50
CA ALA A 101 13.89 -6.59 -9.65
C ALA A 101 13.71 -8.08 -9.32
N ASN A 102 14.23 -8.56 -8.17
CA ASN A 102 14.01 -9.93 -7.70
C ASN A 102 12.50 -10.23 -7.54
N LEU A 103 11.72 -9.28 -7.00
CA LEU A 103 10.28 -9.43 -6.83
C LEU A 103 9.57 -9.68 -8.18
N ILE A 104 9.94 -8.93 -9.22
CA ILE A 104 9.41 -9.10 -10.58
C ILE A 104 9.85 -10.43 -11.19
N GLN A 105 11.15 -10.74 -11.14
CA GLN A 105 11.70 -11.97 -11.72
C GLN A 105 11.10 -13.22 -11.06
N ASN A 106 10.95 -13.20 -9.74
CA ASN A 106 10.37 -14.31 -9.01
C ASN A 106 8.88 -14.48 -9.29
N ARG A 107 8.11 -13.39 -9.44
CA ARG A 107 6.72 -13.48 -9.92
C ARG A 107 6.65 -14.26 -11.22
N ASP A 108 7.47 -13.90 -12.20
CA ASP A 108 7.47 -14.53 -13.53
C ASP A 108 7.90 -16.00 -13.46
N TYR A 109 8.90 -16.29 -12.64
CA TYR A 109 9.31 -17.65 -12.33
C TYR A 109 8.15 -18.48 -11.73
N PHE A 110 7.45 -17.96 -10.71
CA PHE A 110 6.34 -18.66 -10.07
C PHE A 110 5.18 -18.92 -11.04
N ILE A 111 4.85 -17.96 -11.90
CA ILE A 111 3.87 -18.15 -12.98
C ILE A 111 4.31 -19.29 -13.90
N ALA A 112 5.56 -19.30 -14.33
CA ALA A 112 6.09 -20.34 -15.23
C ALA A 112 6.11 -21.74 -14.59
N GLN A 113 6.30 -21.84 -13.27
CA GLN A 113 6.25 -23.11 -12.53
C GLN A 113 4.83 -23.53 -12.11
N GLY A 114 3.81 -22.70 -12.33
CA GLY A 114 2.46 -22.95 -11.85
C GLY A 114 2.27 -22.74 -10.34
N ASP A 115 3.23 -22.10 -9.66
CA ASP A 115 3.10 -21.71 -8.26
C ASP A 115 2.29 -20.41 -8.14
N PHE A 116 0.98 -20.54 -8.36
CA PHE A 116 0.12 -19.36 -8.46
C PHE A 116 -0.12 -18.66 -7.11
N ALA A 117 0.09 -19.33 -5.97
CA ALA A 117 0.01 -18.68 -4.67
C ALA A 117 1.19 -17.71 -4.47
N ALA A 118 2.42 -18.16 -4.77
CA ALA A 118 3.60 -17.31 -4.68
C ALA A 118 3.57 -16.19 -5.73
N ALA A 119 3.09 -16.47 -6.95
CA ALA A 119 2.88 -15.44 -7.98
C ALA A 119 1.86 -14.37 -7.55
N ALA A 120 0.78 -14.77 -6.88
CA ALA A 120 -0.22 -13.84 -6.35
C ALA A 120 0.37 -12.94 -5.25
N LEU A 121 1.14 -13.52 -4.32
CA LEU A 121 1.85 -12.77 -3.29
C LEU A 121 2.81 -11.74 -3.89
N ALA A 122 3.64 -12.15 -4.85
CA ALA A 122 4.57 -11.26 -5.53
C ALA A 122 3.85 -10.14 -6.29
N SER A 123 2.80 -10.46 -7.05
CA SER A 123 1.99 -9.47 -7.78
C SER A 123 1.34 -8.44 -6.84
N ASN A 124 0.77 -8.90 -5.73
CA ASN A 124 0.16 -8.01 -4.74
C ASN A 124 1.19 -7.05 -4.13
N GLU A 125 2.39 -7.54 -3.85
CA GLU A 125 3.47 -6.72 -3.32
C GLU A 125 4.01 -5.71 -4.35
N ILE A 126 4.14 -6.09 -5.62
CA ILE A 126 4.53 -5.17 -6.70
C ILE A 126 3.49 -4.05 -6.81
N ALA A 127 2.19 -4.39 -6.76
CA ALA A 127 1.10 -3.43 -6.82
C ALA A 127 1.13 -2.43 -5.66
N ALA A 128 1.51 -2.89 -4.46
CA ALA A 128 1.61 -2.03 -3.28
C ALA A 128 2.81 -1.08 -3.32
N ARG A 129 3.87 -1.44 -4.06
CA ARG A 129 5.14 -0.67 -4.09
C ARG A 129 5.25 0.29 -5.26
N THR A 130 4.61 0.01 -6.40
CA THR A 130 4.79 0.83 -7.60
C THR A 130 4.06 2.18 -7.51
N ALA A 131 4.74 3.24 -7.96
CA ALA A 131 4.13 4.56 -8.11
C ALA A 131 3.29 4.69 -9.40
N ASP A 132 3.48 3.80 -10.36
CA ASP A 132 2.74 3.80 -11.61
C ASP A 132 1.36 3.16 -11.39
N VAL A 133 0.31 3.97 -11.48
CA VAL A 133 -1.07 3.53 -11.25
C VAL A 133 -1.50 2.45 -12.26
N SER A 134 -1.00 2.49 -13.49
CA SER A 134 -1.33 1.49 -14.51
C SER A 134 -0.70 0.14 -14.16
N ILE A 135 0.57 0.13 -13.74
CA ILE A 135 1.25 -1.07 -13.27
C ILE A 135 0.58 -1.59 -11.99
N ALA A 136 0.24 -0.71 -11.04
CA ALA A 136 -0.45 -1.11 -9.82
C ALA A 136 -1.76 -1.84 -10.10
N LYS A 137 -2.59 -1.30 -11.00
CA LYS A 137 -3.85 -1.93 -11.43
C LYS A 137 -3.61 -3.28 -12.10
N GLN A 138 -2.68 -3.35 -13.05
CA GLN A 138 -2.35 -4.61 -13.73
C GLN A 138 -1.89 -5.69 -12.74
N GLN A 139 -1.08 -5.32 -11.75
CA GLN A 139 -0.55 -6.27 -10.76
C GLN A 139 -1.61 -6.68 -9.73
N GLN A 140 -2.59 -5.81 -9.41
CA GLN A 140 -3.77 -6.19 -8.61
C GLN A 140 -4.60 -7.25 -9.33
N VAL A 141 -4.85 -7.08 -10.63
CA VAL A 141 -5.56 -8.08 -11.44
C VAL A 141 -4.76 -9.39 -11.51
N SER A 142 -3.46 -9.30 -11.80
CA SER A 142 -2.55 -10.47 -11.82
C SER A 142 -2.56 -11.24 -10.48
N ALA A 143 -2.63 -10.54 -9.35
CA ALA A 143 -2.73 -11.17 -8.04
C ALA A 143 -4.06 -11.94 -7.86
N LEU A 144 -5.18 -11.33 -8.25
CA LEU A 144 -6.51 -11.96 -8.20
C LEU A 144 -6.58 -13.19 -9.11
N GLU A 145 -6.14 -13.07 -10.37
CA GLU A 145 -6.14 -14.16 -11.34
C GLU A 145 -5.26 -15.33 -10.90
N SER A 146 -4.05 -15.04 -10.40
CA SER A 146 -3.15 -16.07 -9.89
C SER A 146 -3.76 -16.76 -8.67
N PHE A 147 -4.34 -16.01 -7.73
CA PHE A 147 -4.96 -16.61 -6.57
C PHE A 147 -6.20 -17.46 -6.92
N ALA A 148 -6.97 -17.06 -7.94
CA ALA A 148 -8.08 -17.86 -8.46
C ALA A 148 -7.60 -19.20 -9.03
N LYS A 149 -6.50 -19.20 -9.79
CA LYS A 149 -5.85 -20.43 -10.29
C LYS A 149 -5.37 -21.32 -9.14
N TYR A 150 -4.77 -20.74 -8.09
CA TYR A 150 -4.37 -21.48 -6.90
C TYR A 150 -5.56 -22.14 -6.19
N LEU A 151 -6.68 -21.42 -6.02
CA LEU A 151 -7.90 -21.96 -5.43
C LEU A 151 -8.66 -22.92 -6.36
N GLN A 152 -8.20 -23.08 -7.61
CA GLN A 152 -8.87 -23.88 -8.64
C GLN A 152 -10.33 -23.46 -8.81
N VAL A 153 -10.59 -22.15 -8.80
CA VAL A 153 -11.89 -21.61 -9.21
C VAL A 153 -12.11 -22.03 -10.66
N ALA A 154 -13.32 -22.51 -10.97
CA ALA A 154 -13.64 -23.09 -12.28
C ALA A 154 -13.26 -22.12 -13.41
N GLU A 155 -12.64 -22.63 -14.48
CA GLU A 155 -12.08 -21.82 -15.57
C GLU A 155 -13.12 -20.98 -16.33
N ASP A 156 -14.41 -21.34 -16.23
CA ASP A 156 -15.54 -20.62 -16.81
C ASP A 156 -16.03 -19.45 -15.92
N LEU A 157 -15.50 -19.31 -14.72
CA LEU A 157 -15.77 -18.19 -13.83
C LEU A 157 -14.66 -17.14 -13.95
N ASP A 158 -15.02 -15.95 -14.42
CA ASP A 158 -14.13 -14.80 -14.35
C ASP A 158 -13.92 -14.40 -12.87
N PRO A 159 -12.69 -14.46 -12.33
CA PRO A 159 -12.44 -14.09 -10.95
C PRO A 159 -12.53 -12.58 -10.72
N VAL A 160 -12.51 -11.77 -11.78
CA VAL A 160 -12.41 -10.32 -11.69
C VAL A 160 -13.57 -9.65 -12.42
N ALA A 161 -14.09 -8.57 -11.86
CA ALA A 161 -15.06 -7.71 -12.52
C ALA A 161 -14.77 -6.24 -12.25
N TYR A 162 -15.06 -5.38 -13.22
CA TYR A 162 -14.93 -3.94 -13.05
C TYR A 162 -16.05 -3.40 -12.16
N ASP A 163 -15.68 -2.75 -11.05
CA ASP A 163 -16.60 -2.03 -10.17
C ASP A 163 -16.63 -0.54 -10.54
N PRO A 164 -17.73 -0.02 -11.11
CA PRO A 164 -17.84 1.38 -11.50
C PRO A 164 -17.89 2.35 -10.31
N LEU A 165 -18.32 1.90 -9.13
CA LEU A 165 -18.35 2.74 -7.93
C LEU A 165 -16.94 2.97 -7.37
N GLN A 166 -16.08 1.96 -7.50
CA GLN A 166 -14.70 2.02 -7.05
C GLN A 166 -13.71 2.41 -8.17
N ASN A 167 -14.18 2.46 -9.43
CA ASN A 167 -13.38 2.73 -10.63
C ASN A 167 -12.13 1.82 -10.73
N ARG A 168 -12.33 0.54 -10.42
CA ARG A 168 -11.26 -0.48 -10.43
C ARG A 168 -11.84 -1.87 -10.60
N ASP A 169 -10.96 -2.78 -11.03
CA ASP A 169 -11.22 -4.21 -11.06
C ASP A 169 -11.18 -4.78 -9.63
N VAL A 170 -12.15 -5.63 -9.31
CA VAL A 170 -12.33 -6.26 -7.99
C VAL A 170 -12.68 -7.74 -8.16
N ALA A 171 -12.51 -8.53 -7.09
CA ALA A 171 -12.95 -9.92 -7.08
C ALA A 171 -14.47 -10.03 -7.29
N THR A 172 -14.92 -10.98 -8.12
CA THR A 172 -16.35 -11.29 -8.26
C THR A 172 -16.93 -11.87 -6.97
N PRO A 173 -18.25 -11.75 -6.71
CA PRO A 173 -18.87 -12.28 -5.49
C PRO A 173 -18.57 -13.76 -5.23
N GLN A 174 -18.59 -14.58 -6.29
CA GLN A 174 -18.28 -16.00 -6.22
C GLN A 174 -16.82 -16.24 -5.81
N PHE A 175 -15.88 -15.45 -6.34
CA PHE A 175 -14.48 -15.54 -5.96
C PHE A 175 -14.25 -15.04 -4.53
N VAL A 176 -14.93 -13.97 -4.10
CA VAL A 176 -14.93 -13.50 -2.71
C VAL A 176 -15.34 -14.60 -1.74
N ASP A 177 -16.37 -15.37 -2.06
CA ASP A 177 -16.80 -16.49 -1.23
C ASP A 177 -15.76 -17.60 -1.19
N ALA A 178 -15.11 -17.94 -2.31
CA ALA A 178 -14.00 -18.89 -2.33
C ALA A 178 -12.82 -18.44 -1.45
N ILE A 179 -12.47 -17.14 -1.50
CA ILE A 179 -11.43 -16.55 -0.65
C ILE A 179 -11.82 -16.67 0.83
N LYS A 180 -13.08 -16.37 1.20
CA LYS A 180 -13.56 -16.52 2.58
C LYS A 180 -13.47 -17.96 3.07
N GLN A 181 -13.86 -18.94 2.24
CA GLN A 181 -13.75 -20.35 2.61
C GLN A 181 -12.29 -20.75 2.82
N TYR A 182 -11.37 -20.29 1.97
CA TYR A 182 -9.95 -20.46 2.18
C TYR A 182 -9.50 -19.86 3.52
N GLN A 183 -9.83 -18.59 3.78
CA GLN A 183 -9.46 -17.89 5.03
C GLN A 183 -9.98 -18.63 6.27
N ILE A 184 -11.24 -19.08 6.27
CA ILE A 184 -11.84 -19.84 7.38
C ILE A 184 -11.07 -21.14 7.63
N ARG A 185 -10.79 -21.92 6.58
CA ARG A 185 -10.06 -23.20 6.70
C ARG A 185 -8.66 -23.03 7.29
N HIS A 186 -8.04 -21.87 7.09
CA HIS A 186 -6.69 -21.55 7.58
C HIS A 186 -6.68 -20.65 8.84
N GLY A 187 -7.83 -20.42 9.49
CA GLY A 187 -7.91 -19.63 10.73
C GLY A 187 -7.61 -18.14 10.54
N LEU A 188 -7.81 -17.62 9.33
CA LEU A 188 -7.66 -16.22 8.98
C LEU A 188 -8.98 -15.46 9.14
N ASN A 189 -8.90 -14.12 9.16
CA ASN A 189 -10.10 -13.30 9.12
C ASN A 189 -10.79 -13.46 7.74
N ALA A 190 -12.07 -13.85 7.74
CA ALA A 190 -12.85 -14.12 6.53
C ALA A 190 -13.34 -12.82 5.85
N SER A 191 -12.41 -11.94 5.50
CA SER A 191 -12.70 -10.65 4.85
C SER A 191 -13.12 -10.83 3.38
N GLY A 192 -12.68 -11.91 2.73
CA GLY A 192 -12.81 -12.08 1.28
C GLY A 192 -11.83 -11.23 0.47
N MET A 193 -10.88 -10.55 1.11
CA MET A 193 -9.79 -9.82 0.47
C MET A 193 -8.51 -10.66 0.50
N ILE A 194 -7.75 -10.68 -0.59
CA ILE A 194 -6.44 -11.34 -0.67
C ILE A 194 -5.32 -10.48 -0.06
N ASP A 195 -5.42 -10.20 1.23
CA ASP A 195 -4.38 -9.44 1.93
C ASP A 195 -3.04 -10.20 2.01
N ASN A 196 -1.96 -9.49 2.38
CA ASN A 196 -0.62 -10.08 2.48
C ASN A 196 -0.58 -11.30 3.40
N LYS A 197 -1.41 -11.36 4.45
CA LYS A 197 -1.46 -12.51 5.35
C LYS A 197 -2.11 -13.72 4.67
N THR A 198 -3.19 -13.50 3.92
CA THR A 198 -3.88 -14.54 3.15
C THR A 198 -2.95 -15.12 2.09
N LEU A 199 -2.28 -14.26 1.34
CA LEU A 199 -1.35 -14.68 0.28
C LEU A 199 -0.10 -15.37 0.82
N ALA A 200 0.50 -14.86 1.90
CA ALA A 200 1.64 -15.51 2.55
C ALA A 200 1.27 -16.88 3.12
N THR A 201 0.08 -17.01 3.71
CA THR A 201 -0.42 -18.30 4.22
C THR A 201 -0.57 -19.31 3.07
N ALA A 202 -1.04 -18.87 1.90
CA ALA A 202 -1.21 -19.72 0.73
C ALA A 202 0.11 -20.12 0.09
N ALA A 203 1.03 -19.16 -0.05
CA ALA A 203 2.32 -19.38 -0.68
C ALA A 203 3.28 -20.21 0.21
N GLY A 204 3.05 -20.23 1.53
CA GLY A 204 4.04 -20.78 2.48
C GLY A 204 5.34 -19.97 2.51
N LEU A 205 5.29 -18.71 2.06
CA LEU A 205 6.42 -17.79 1.93
C LEU A 205 6.00 -16.41 2.44
N ASN A 206 6.97 -15.61 2.89
CA ASN A 206 6.77 -14.19 3.13
C ASN A 206 7.39 -13.34 2.00
N VAL A 207 7.03 -12.05 1.95
CA VAL A 207 7.55 -11.10 0.95
C VAL A 207 9.08 -11.01 0.97
N GLY A 208 9.69 -11.06 2.15
CA GLY A 208 11.15 -11.07 2.30
C GLY A 208 11.79 -12.26 1.60
N ASP A 209 11.21 -13.46 1.74
CA ASP A 209 11.71 -14.66 1.04
C ASP A 209 11.72 -14.45 -0.48
N ILE A 210 10.71 -13.79 -1.03
CA ILE A 210 10.61 -13.48 -2.45
C ILE A 210 11.59 -12.36 -2.86
N MET A 211 11.83 -11.36 -2.01
CA MET A 211 12.71 -10.24 -2.38
C MET A 211 14.20 -10.56 -2.24
N TYR A 212 14.57 -11.33 -1.20
CA TYR A 212 15.96 -11.61 -0.86
C TYR A 212 16.51 -12.91 -1.44
N SER A 213 15.66 -13.73 -2.08
CA SER A 213 16.10 -14.83 -2.92
C SER A 213 15.89 -14.46 -4.39
N ASN A 214 16.80 -14.86 -5.28
CA ASN A 214 16.54 -14.85 -6.72
C ASN A 214 16.33 -16.30 -7.15
N LYS A 215 15.11 -16.64 -7.59
CA LYS A 215 14.73 -17.98 -8.03
C LYS A 215 14.88 -18.18 -9.53
N ALA A 216 15.06 -17.10 -10.29
CA ALA A 216 15.21 -17.14 -11.74
C ALA A 216 16.66 -17.46 -12.20
N HIS A 217 17.59 -17.64 -11.26
CA HIS A 217 19.01 -17.94 -11.50
C HIS A 217 19.51 -19.12 -10.69
#